data_AF-A0AAV5KWE1-F1
#
_entry.id   AF-A0AAV5KWE1-F1
#
_cell.length_a   1.000
_cell.length_b   1.000
_cell.length_c   1.000
_cell.angle_alpha   90.00
_cell.angle_beta   90.00
_cell.angle_gamma   90.00
#
_symmetry.space_group_name_H-M   'P 1'
#
loop_
_entity.id
_entity.type
_entity.pdbx_description
1 polymer ?
#
loop_
_entity_poly.entity_id
_entity_poly.type
_entity_poly.pdbx_seq_one_letter_code
_entity_poly.pdbx_strand_id
1 'polypeptide(L)'
;MVYEASARIRDPVYGCAGAICHLQKQVNELQAQLAKAQAELVNMQLQQANLVALLCVEMRQSEPNLQQSVDTFLSSPQNYEGNLGFLDDNNNNNLASLWEQQPLWT
;
A
#
# COMPACT_ATOMS: atom_id res chain seq x y z
N MET A 1 -28.66 -19.00 27.42
CA MET A 1 -29.61 -18.00 26.87
C MET A 1 -29.77 -16.72 27.72
N VAL A 2 -28.95 -16.46 28.76
CA VAL A 2 -29.13 -15.27 29.62
C VAL A 2 -28.86 -13.96 28.87
N TYR A 3 -27.80 -13.88 28.05
CA TYR A 3 -27.45 -12.66 27.32
C TYR A 3 -28.52 -12.25 26.31
N GLU A 4 -29.04 -13.19 25.51
CA GLU A 4 -30.10 -12.89 24.53
C GLU A 4 -31.39 -12.42 25.22
N ALA A 5 -31.80 -13.11 26.29
CA ALA A 5 -32.98 -12.72 27.06
C ALA A 5 -32.83 -11.31 27.64
N SER A 6 -31.67 -11.02 28.26
CA SER A 6 -31.37 -9.67 28.77
C SER A 6 -31.31 -8.62 27.66
N ALA A 7 -30.85 -8.98 26.46
CA ALA A 7 -30.83 -8.06 25.32
C ALA A 7 -32.25 -7.74 24.84
N ARG A 8 -33.15 -8.73 24.75
CA ARG A 8 -34.56 -8.52 24.38
C ARG A 8 -35.34 -7.72 25.43
N ILE A 9 -34.99 -7.80 26.70
CA ILE A 9 -35.61 -6.95 27.74
C ILE A 9 -35.24 -5.48 27.54
N ARG A 10 -33.99 -5.19 27.15
CA ARG A 10 -33.52 -3.82 26.91
C ARG A 10 -33.94 -3.26 25.55
N ASP A 11 -33.96 -4.11 24.54
CA ASP A 11 -34.40 -3.79 23.18
C ASP A 11 -35.35 -4.90 22.69
N PRO A 12 -36.66 -4.71 22.86
CA PRO A 12 -37.66 -5.74 22.55
C PRO A 12 -37.82 -6.02 21.06
N VAL A 13 -37.35 -5.13 20.19
CA VAL A 13 -37.48 -5.28 18.75
C VAL A 13 -36.25 -5.98 18.19
N TYR A 14 -35.05 -5.49 18.51
CA TYR A 14 -33.81 -5.96 17.87
C TYR A 14 -32.88 -6.74 18.81
N GLY A 15 -32.99 -6.59 20.13
CA GLY A 15 -32.21 -7.37 21.10
C GLY A 15 -30.71 -7.50 20.76
N CYS A 16 -30.21 -8.74 20.67
CA CYS A 16 -28.83 -9.00 20.25
C CYS A 16 -28.58 -8.80 18.75
N ALA A 17 -29.61 -8.90 17.89
CA ALA A 17 -29.50 -8.65 16.47
C ALA A 17 -29.12 -7.18 16.20
N GLY A 18 -29.64 -6.24 16.99
CA GLY A 18 -29.24 -4.82 16.92
C GLY A 18 -27.75 -4.62 17.21
N ALA A 19 -27.21 -5.32 18.21
CA ALA A 19 -25.78 -5.29 18.52
C ALA A 19 -24.93 -5.89 17.39
N ILE A 20 -25.38 -7.00 16.80
CA ILE A 20 -24.72 -7.64 15.65
C ILE A 20 -24.69 -6.67 14.46
N CYS A 21 -25.82 -6.08 14.09
CA CYS A 21 -25.90 -5.12 12.98
C CYS A 21 -25.01 -3.90 13.22
N HIS A 22 -24.94 -3.41 14.45
CA HIS A 22 -24.06 -2.30 14.80
C HIS A 22 -22.58 -2.66 14.62
N LEU A 23 -22.16 -3.84 15.07
CA LEU A 23 -20.79 -4.33 14.88
C LEU A 23 -20.47 -4.55 13.40
N GLN A 24 -21.40 -5.13 12.61
CA GLN A 24 -21.24 -5.27 11.17
C GLN A 24 -21.02 -3.92 10.47
N LYS A 25 -21.77 -2.89 10.87
CA LYS A 25 -21.57 -1.52 10.35
C LYS A 25 -20.18 -0.98 10.70
N GLN A 26 -19.71 -1.16 11.93
CA GLN A 26 -18.38 -0.71 12.35
C GLN A 26 -17.27 -1.42 11.58
N VAL A 27 -17.40 -2.73 11.36
CA VAL A 27 -16.45 -3.51 10.55
C VAL A 27 -16.39 -2.96 9.12
N ASN A 28 -17.53 -2.72 8.49
CA ASN A 28 -17.58 -2.17 7.13
C ASN A 28 -16.93 -0.78 7.04
N GLU A 29 -17.18 0.09 8.03
CA GLU A 29 -16.58 1.43 8.09
C GLU A 29 -15.05 1.34 8.21
N LEU A 30 -14.55 0.47 9.09
CA LEU A 30 -13.11 0.25 9.26
C LEU A 30 -12.46 -0.32 7.99
N GLN A 31 -13.13 -1.25 7.31
CA GLN A 31 -12.67 -1.78 6.03
C GLN A 31 -12.58 -0.69 4.95
N ALA A 32 -13.57 0.21 4.88
CA ALA A 32 -13.54 1.34 3.95
C ALA A 32 -12.38 2.30 4.25
N GLN A 33 -12.12 2.59 5.53
CA GLN A 33 -10.98 3.42 5.95
C GLN A 33 -9.64 2.77 5.61
N LEU A 34 -9.52 1.46 5.80
CA LEU A 34 -8.32 0.71 5.43
C LEU A 34 -8.07 0.78 3.92
N ALA A 35 -9.11 0.52 3.11
CA ALA A 35 -9.02 0.58 1.64
C ALA A 35 -8.60 1.99 1.17
N LYS A 36 -9.15 3.03 1.79
CA LYS A 36 -8.76 4.42 1.51
C LYS A 36 -7.28 4.68 1.81
N ALA A 37 -6.81 4.31 3.01
CA ALA A 37 -5.42 4.50 3.40
C ALA A 37 -4.44 3.74 2.48
N GLN A 38 -4.81 2.51 2.08
CA GLN A 38 -4.03 1.73 1.12
C GLN A 38 -3.94 2.42 -0.26
N ALA A 39 -5.06 2.94 -0.76
CA ALA A 39 -5.06 3.69 -2.01
C ALA A 39 -4.19 4.96 -1.94
N GLU A 40 -4.22 5.67 -0.80
CA GLU A 40 -3.36 6.84 -0.57
C GLU A 40 -1.87 6.47 -0.59
N LEU A 41 -1.47 5.35 0.03
CA LEU A 41 -0.08 4.88 0.01
C LEU A 41 0.40 4.59 -1.42
N VAL A 42 -0.39 3.85 -2.20
CA VAL A 42 -0.06 3.54 -3.60
C VAL A 42 0.03 4.81 -4.44
N ASN A 43 -0.87 5.77 -4.21
CA ASN A 43 -0.84 7.05 -4.91
C ASN A 43 0.44 7.85 -4.59
N MET A 44 0.86 7.88 -3.32
CA MET A 44 2.12 8.54 -2.94
C MET A 44 3.34 7.87 -3.56
N GLN A 45 3.38 6.53 -3.58
CA GLN A 45 4.44 5.77 -4.23
C GLN A 45 4.51 6.06 -5.73
N LEU A 46 3.36 6.10 -6.41
CA LEU A 46 3.29 6.44 -7.83
C LEU A 46 3.78 7.87 -8.10
N GLN A 47 3.38 8.84 -7.27
CA GLN A 47 3.86 10.22 -7.39
C GLN A 47 5.37 10.30 -7.21
N GLN A 48 5.92 9.59 -6.24
CA GLN A 48 7.37 9.53 -6.03
C GLN A 48 8.10 8.90 -7.22
N ALA A 49 7.61 7.77 -7.74
CA ALA A 49 8.18 7.11 -8.91
C ALA A 49 8.17 8.04 -10.15
N ASN A 50 7.09 8.79 -10.35
CA ASN A 50 6.98 9.77 -11.43
C ASN A 50 8.02 10.90 -11.29
N LEU A 51 8.23 11.43 -10.08
CA LEU A 51 9.25 12.45 -9.82
C LEU A 51 10.66 11.93 -10.09
N VAL A 52 10.97 10.71 -9.65
CA VAL A 52 12.26 10.06 -9.93
C VAL A 52 12.46 9.87 -11.43
N ALA A 53 11.44 9.40 -12.14
CA ALA A 53 11.50 9.23 -13.59
C ALA A 53 11.79 10.56 -14.31
N LEU A 54 11.17 11.66 -13.90
CA LEU A 54 11.44 13.00 -14.44
C LEU A 54 12.91 13.40 -14.23
N LEU A 55 13.43 13.26 -13.01
CA LEU A 55 14.84 13.57 -12.69
C LEU A 55 15.81 12.70 -13.50
N CYS A 56 15.52 11.40 -13.66
CA CYS A 56 16.35 10.49 -14.44
C CYS A 56 16.40 10.85 -15.94
N VAL A 57 15.32 11.44 -16.49
CA VAL A 57 15.31 11.93 -17.88
C VAL A 57 16.11 13.23 -18.01
N GLU A 58 16.02 14.11 -17.02
CA GLU A 58 16.69 15.42 -17.03
C GLU A 58 18.22 15.29 -16.90
N MET A 59 18.71 14.36 -16.07
CA MET A 59 20.15 14.06 -15.97
C MET A 59 20.76 13.50 -17.27
N ARG A 60 19.95 12.98 -18.23
CA ARG A 60 20.45 12.55 -19.53
C ARG A 60 20.59 13.68 -20.56
N GLN A 61 20.03 14.86 -20.31
CA GLN A 61 20.09 15.98 -21.26
C GLN A 61 21.26 16.94 -20.98
N SER A 62 21.88 16.86 -19.80
CA SER A 62 23.12 17.58 -19.50
C SER A 62 24.36 16.78 -19.94
N GLU A 63 24.49 16.47 -21.22
CA GLU A 63 25.80 16.19 -21.84
C GLU A 63 26.43 17.52 -22.26
N PRO A 64 27.51 18.00 -21.61
CA PRO A 64 28.38 18.97 -22.25
C PRO A 64 29.12 18.20 -23.36
N ASN A 65 28.78 18.51 -24.61
CA ASN A 65 29.48 18.06 -25.79
C ASN A 65 30.97 18.43 -25.68
N LEU A 66 31.84 17.47 -25.35
CA LEU A 66 33.28 17.58 -25.52
C LEU A 66 33.83 16.23 -26.02
N GLN A 67 33.67 15.99 -27.31
CA GLN A 67 34.40 14.95 -28.03
C GLN A 67 35.84 15.40 -28.27
N GLN A 68 36.79 14.70 -27.65
CA GLN A 68 38.19 14.40 -28.07
C GLN A 68 38.90 13.92 -26.80
N SER A 69 39.55 12.77 -26.69
CA SER A 69 40.34 12.00 -27.65
C SER A 69 40.49 10.59 -27.09
N VAL A 70 40.70 9.65 -28.01
CA VAL A 70 40.91 8.21 -27.81
C VAL A 70 42.11 7.88 -26.90
N ASP A 71 41.99 6.71 -26.26
CA ASP A 71 43.02 5.86 -25.66
C ASP A 71 43.70 6.30 -24.35
N THR A 72 43.35 5.65 -23.22
CA THR A 72 44.34 5.10 -22.26
C THR A 72 43.69 4.01 -21.38
N PHE A 73 43.71 2.78 -21.92
CA PHE A 73 43.99 1.48 -21.28
C PHE A 73 43.83 1.30 -19.75
N LEU A 74 42.81 0.51 -19.38
CA LEU A 74 42.78 -0.60 -18.39
C LEU A 74 43.42 -0.37 -16.99
N SER A 75 42.58 -0.30 -15.93
CA SER A 75 42.47 -1.31 -14.84
C SER A 75 41.88 -0.77 -13.52
N SER A 76 40.58 -0.97 -13.27
CA SER A 76 40.02 -1.55 -12.02
C SER A 76 38.49 -1.39 -11.95
N PRO A 77 37.73 -2.44 -11.64
CA PRO A 77 36.29 -2.35 -11.44
C PRO A 77 36.02 -1.95 -9.98
N GLN A 78 35.80 -0.66 -9.71
CA GLN A 78 35.09 -0.28 -8.49
C GLN A 78 33.63 -0.08 -8.84
N ASN A 79 32.92 -1.20 -8.74
CA ASN A 79 31.49 -1.26 -8.56
C ASN A 79 31.19 -0.48 -7.26
N TYR A 80 30.97 0.83 -7.37
CA TYR A 80 30.23 1.52 -6.34
C TYR A 80 28.80 1.04 -6.52
N GLU A 81 28.40 0.12 -5.66
CA GLU A 81 27.02 -0.16 -5.33
C GLU A 81 26.41 1.16 -4.85
N GLY A 82 26.02 2.00 -5.81
CA GLY A 82 25.12 3.11 -5.61
C GLY A 82 23.76 2.51 -5.25
N ASN A 83 23.66 2.14 -3.98
CA ASN A 83 22.46 1.64 -3.32
C ASN A 83 21.36 2.72 -3.39
N LEU A 84 20.65 2.75 -4.52
CA LEU A 84 19.32 3.31 -4.66
C LEU A 84 18.33 2.15 -4.88
N GLY A 85 18.53 1.06 -4.13
CA GLY A 85 17.48 0.08 -3.85
C GLY A 85 16.46 0.74 -2.91
N PHE A 86 15.71 1.71 -3.43
CA PHE A 86 14.63 2.35 -2.72
C PHE A 86 13.44 1.40 -2.69
N LEU A 87 13.42 0.60 -1.61
CA LEU A 87 12.29 -0.16 -1.05
C LEU A 87 11.51 -1.04 -2.05
N ASP A 88 12.03 -2.24 -2.33
CA ASP A 88 11.19 -3.39 -2.66
C ASP A 88 10.63 -3.98 -1.34
N ASP A 89 9.68 -3.28 -0.72
CA ASP A 89 8.80 -3.85 0.33
C ASP A 89 7.51 -4.34 -0.32
N ASN A 90 7.63 -5.23 -1.31
CA ASN A 90 6.51 -5.83 -2.05
C ASN A 90 5.97 -7.11 -1.38
N ASN A 91 5.78 -7.10 -0.06
CA ASN A 91 5.16 -8.22 0.66
C ASN A 91 3.87 -7.87 1.42
N ASN A 92 3.27 -6.71 1.17
CA ASN A 92 2.00 -6.32 1.82
C ASN A 92 0.74 -6.66 1.02
N ASN A 93 0.87 -7.11 -0.23
CA ASN A 93 -0.27 -7.52 -1.05
C ASN A 93 -0.91 -8.85 -0.59
N ASN A 94 -0.22 -9.63 0.25
CA ASN A 94 -0.76 -10.88 0.78
C ASN A 94 -1.84 -10.62 1.86
N LEU A 95 -1.71 -9.54 2.64
CA LEU A 95 -2.72 -9.21 3.65
C LEU A 95 -3.93 -8.50 3.04
N ALA A 96 -3.79 -7.71 1.98
CA ALA A 96 -4.95 -7.13 1.29
C ALA A 96 -5.80 -8.23 0.60
N SER A 97 -5.15 -9.22 -0.01
CA SER A 97 -5.82 -10.33 -0.71
C SER A 97 -6.52 -11.34 0.22
N LEU A 98 -6.12 -11.40 1.50
CA LEU A 98 -6.70 -12.36 2.45
C LEU A 98 -8.11 -11.94 2.92
N TRP A 99 -8.44 -10.65 2.87
CA TRP A 99 -9.71 -10.10 3.40
C TRP A 99 -10.76 -9.91 2.29
N GLU A 100 -10.37 -10.03 1.02
CA GLU A 100 -11.27 -10.12 -0.12
C GLU A 100 -11.84 -11.54 -0.36
N GLN A 101 -11.35 -12.55 0.36
CA GLN A 101 -11.98 -13.87 0.33
C GLN A 101 -13.26 -13.83 1.16
N GLN A 102 -14.37 -13.58 0.45
CA GLN A 102 -15.79 -13.73 0.80
C GLN A 102 -16.15 -13.83 2.29
N PRO A 103 -17.05 -12.95 2.80
CA PRO A 103 -17.74 -13.23 4.05
C PRO A 103 -18.60 -14.50 3.85
N LEU A 104 -18.10 -15.64 4.34
CA LEU A 104 -18.82 -16.91 4.39
C LEU A 104 -19.84 -16.87 5.55
N TRP A 105 -20.79 -15.95 5.50
CA TRP A 105 -21.99 -16.02 6.33
C TRP A 105 -23.21 -15.91 5.43
N THR A 106 -23.65 -17.09 4.98
CA THR A 106 -25.06 -17.40 4.68
C THR A 106 -25.60 -18.22 5.83
#